data_AF-A0A519YU19-F1
#
_entry.id   AF-A0A519YU19-F1
#
_cell.length_a   1.000
_cell.length_b   1.000
_cell.length_c   1.000
_cell.angle_alpha   90.00
_cell.angle_beta   90.00
_cell.angle_gamma   90.00
#
_symmetry.space_group_name_H-M   'P 1'
#
loop_
_entity.id
_entity.type
_entity.pdbx_description
1 polymer ?
#
loop_
_entity_poly.entity_id
_entity_poly.type
_entity_poly.pdbx_seq_one_letter_code
_entity_poly.pdbx_strand_id
1 'polypeptide(L)'
;MTMLDTQSDVARKAATPPDEAAASHPHHRNMALGSVALSTLSACGGGGSDPGDQGATRGPASLPGACAGLTATAAASLVACGGGAQPFEPMTEDRAARLLNQAALGSTPAQLAVLVRDGADAWFNAQLALPLSPSVWDWAVAQGFGSRLYARGDYGLDQALWWRLCTAQDVLRQRMVLALSEIFVVSPLNMVAYYKQFACLAWWELLEQHCFGNFRDLLTHITLSPAMGVYLSMRGSAKEDGSGRHPDENYARELLQLFTIGLTQLQPDGSPTSPPVDTYDGHTVSQLAKVFTGWEVDGFNPFDPEGPFDYLRVPMGFHADRHADTDKSVLGTNIPGQTPGPEAMRLALDAIFNHPNVGFFIGRQLIQRLVTSNPSKAYVWRVATVFNHNGAAIPVRGDLAAVLRAVLSDPEARPDITLP
;
A
#
# COMPACT_ATOMS: atom_id res chain seq x y z
N MET A 1 44.53 -6.02 44.65
CA MET A 1 44.51 -5.38 45.98
C MET A 1 43.25 -4.52 46.03
N THR A 2 42.20 -5.06 46.67
CA THR A 2 41.21 -4.38 47.55
C THR A 2 41.20 -2.84 47.58
N MET A 3 40.09 -2.08 47.58
CA MET A 3 38.60 -2.30 47.46
C MET A 3 38.01 -1.06 46.69
N LEU A 4 36.72 -0.65 46.65
CA LEU A 4 35.43 -1.00 47.31
C LEU A 4 34.25 -0.48 46.45
N ASP A 5 33.03 -0.88 46.77
CA ASP A 5 31.75 -0.46 46.16
C ASP A 5 31.37 1.02 46.31
N THR A 6 30.48 1.49 45.42
CA THR A 6 29.18 2.03 45.88
C THR A 6 28.13 1.91 44.77
N GLN A 7 27.03 1.19 45.05
CA GLN A 7 25.77 1.32 44.32
C GLN A 7 24.97 2.52 44.85
N SER A 8 24.11 3.13 44.03
CA SER A 8 23.01 3.96 44.52
C SER A 8 21.83 3.93 43.56
N ASP A 9 20.69 3.42 44.02
CA ASP A 9 19.43 3.40 43.29
C ASP A 9 18.95 4.80 42.89
N VAL A 10 18.38 4.91 41.69
CA VAL A 10 17.46 6.00 41.34
C VAL A 10 16.12 5.38 40.97
N ALA A 11 15.19 5.41 41.93
CA ALA A 11 13.87 4.80 41.78
C ALA A 11 13.01 5.52 40.72
N ARG A 12 12.26 4.72 39.94
CA ARG A 12 11.20 5.23 39.06
C ARG A 12 10.17 6.00 39.87
N LYS A 13 9.90 7.25 39.50
CA LYS A 13 8.71 7.98 39.95
C LYS A 13 7.72 8.07 38.80
N ALA A 14 6.64 7.29 38.89
CA ALA A 14 5.54 7.36 37.93
C ALA A 14 4.84 8.73 38.04
N ALA A 15 4.58 9.37 36.90
CA ALA A 15 3.79 10.58 36.82
C ALA A 15 2.35 10.20 36.44
N THR A 16 1.41 10.45 37.35
CA THR A 16 -0.03 10.39 37.06
C THR A 16 -0.44 11.60 36.22
N PRO A 17 -1.22 11.43 35.13
CA PRO A 17 -1.86 12.56 34.46
C PRO A 17 -3.02 13.11 35.32
N PRO A 18 -3.31 14.42 35.27
CA PRO A 18 -4.44 15.02 35.98
C PRO A 18 -5.78 14.76 35.28
N ASP A 19 -6.86 14.73 36.06
CA ASP A 19 -8.24 14.57 35.59
C ASP A 19 -8.67 15.68 34.62
N GLU A 20 -9.28 15.30 33.50
CA GLU A 20 -9.95 16.23 32.59
C GLU A 20 -11.47 16.19 32.82
N ALA A 21 -12.03 17.33 33.22
CA ALA A 21 -13.41 17.41 33.69
C ALA A 21 -14.42 17.36 32.53
N ALA A 22 -15.47 16.55 32.69
CA ALA A 22 -16.55 16.42 31.71
C ALA A 22 -17.36 17.73 31.58
N ALA A 23 -17.37 18.32 30.38
CA ALA A 23 -18.23 19.44 30.02
C ALA A 23 -19.31 18.97 29.02
N SER A 24 -20.56 18.95 29.48
CA SER A 24 -21.73 18.64 28.66
C SER A 24 -22.21 19.87 27.87
N HIS A 25 -22.53 19.70 26.59
CA HIS A 25 -23.22 20.73 25.80
C HIS A 25 -24.60 20.25 25.33
N PRO A 26 -25.66 21.09 25.43
CA PRO A 26 -27.04 20.68 25.19
C PRO A 26 -27.46 20.76 23.71
N HIS A 27 -28.46 19.96 23.36
CA HIS A 27 -29.15 20.04 22.07
C HIS A 27 -29.90 21.36 21.88
N HIS A 28 -29.77 21.97 20.71
CA HIS A 28 -30.76 22.91 20.18
C HIS A 28 -31.20 22.54 18.77
N ARG A 29 -32.51 22.30 18.62
CA ARG A 29 -33.21 22.28 17.33
C ARG A 29 -33.53 23.73 16.95
N ASN A 30 -33.35 24.13 15.68
CA ASN A 30 -34.48 24.55 14.85
C ASN A 30 -34.12 25.07 13.45
N MET A 31 -35.11 24.83 12.57
CA MET A 31 -35.53 25.61 11.40
C MET A 31 -34.65 25.71 10.15
N ALA A 32 -35.27 25.25 9.07
CA ALA A 32 -34.86 25.43 7.69
C ALA A 32 -35.16 26.85 7.17
N LEU A 33 -34.43 27.24 6.13
CA LEU A 33 -34.87 28.19 5.11
C LEU A 33 -34.34 27.67 3.77
N GLY A 34 -35.24 27.47 2.81
CA GLY A 34 -34.92 26.85 1.52
C GLY A 34 -34.67 27.88 0.41
N SER A 35 -34.01 27.41 -0.65
CA SER A 35 -33.92 28.12 -1.94
C SER A 35 -34.05 27.09 -3.06
N VAL A 36 -35.01 27.30 -3.97
CA VAL A 36 -35.31 26.43 -5.10
C VAL A 36 -34.70 27.02 -6.38
N ALA A 37 -34.05 26.19 -7.21
CA ALA A 37 -33.76 26.52 -8.60
C ALA A 37 -33.86 25.27 -9.50
N LEU A 38 -34.57 25.43 -10.61
CA LEU A 38 -35.10 24.40 -11.51
C LEU A 38 -34.05 23.44 -12.11
N SER A 39 -34.43 22.17 -12.26
CA SER A 39 -33.88 21.25 -13.25
C SER A 39 -34.96 20.86 -14.27
N THR A 40 -34.71 21.13 -15.56
CA THR A 40 -35.64 20.80 -16.64
C THR A 40 -35.49 19.36 -17.08
N LEU A 41 -36.47 18.51 -16.76
CA LEU A 41 -36.65 17.21 -17.39
C LEU A 41 -37.09 17.39 -18.84
N SER A 42 -36.42 16.70 -19.77
CA SER A 42 -36.98 16.39 -21.08
C SER A 42 -36.87 14.89 -21.31
N ALA A 43 -38.00 14.23 -21.47
CA ALA A 43 -38.11 12.80 -21.70
C ALA A 43 -38.90 12.55 -22.99
N CYS A 44 -38.34 11.72 -23.87
CA CYS A 44 -39.07 11.06 -24.94
C CYS A 44 -38.67 9.58 -24.94
N GLY A 45 -39.65 8.69 -25.05
CA GLY A 45 -39.46 7.23 -25.05
C GLY A 45 -40.33 6.53 -26.10
N GLY A 46 -40.27 5.20 -26.12
CA GLY A 46 -40.87 4.32 -27.15
C GLY A 46 -39.90 4.14 -28.34
N GLY A 47 -39.62 2.94 -28.88
CA GLY A 47 -40.42 1.69 -28.93
C GLY A 47 -41.41 1.76 -30.10
N GLY A 48 -41.46 0.86 -31.08
CA GLY A 48 -40.72 -0.39 -31.36
C GLY A 48 -41.29 -1.02 -32.67
N SER A 49 -40.90 -2.28 -32.97
CA SER A 49 -41.38 -3.14 -34.09
C SER A 49 -40.99 -2.80 -35.55
N ASP A 50 -40.36 -3.79 -36.18
CA ASP A 50 -40.20 -4.10 -37.63
C ASP A 50 -41.44 -4.91 -38.14
N PRO A 51 -41.56 -5.39 -39.41
CA PRO A 51 -40.67 -5.27 -40.59
C PRO A 51 -41.37 -4.88 -41.92
N GLY A 52 -40.60 -4.58 -42.98
CA GLY A 52 -41.12 -4.39 -44.35
C GLY A 52 -40.09 -4.20 -45.47
N ASP A 53 -40.01 -5.18 -46.37
CA ASP A 53 -39.05 -5.42 -47.48
C ASP A 53 -38.95 -4.35 -48.62
N GLN A 54 -37.87 -4.47 -49.43
CA GLN A 54 -37.60 -3.94 -50.79
C GLN A 54 -37.04 -2.52 -51.02
N GLY A 55 -35.74 -2.47 -51.33
CA GLY A 55 -35.31 -2.29 -52.73
C GLY A 55 -34.91 -0.89 -53.25
N ALA A 56 -33.70 -0.87 -53.84
CA ALA A 56 -33.20 0.02 -54.92
C ALA A 56 -32.19 1.13 -54.59
N THR A 57 -31.22 1.23 -55.50
CA THR A 57 -29.96 1.98 -55.48
C THR A 57 -30.07 3.47 -55.79
N ARG A 58 -29.16 4.29 -55.24
CA ARG A 58 -28.54 5.45 -55.92
C ARG A 58 -27.26 5.92 -55.20
N GLY A 59 -26.37 6.57 -55.96
CA GLY A 59 -24.96 6.80 -55.61
C GLY A 59 -24.67 7.99 -54.66
N PRO A 60 -23.38 8.31 -54.45
CA PRO A 60 -22.94 9.19 -53.38
C PRO A 60 -23.18 10.68 -53.69
N ALA A 61 -23.87 11.37 -52.79
CA ALA A 61 -23.93 12.83 -52.78
C ALA A 61 -22.91 13.38 -51.77
N SER A 62 -21.86 14.03 -52.28
CA SER A 62 -20.89 14.76 -51.47
C SER A 62 -21.51 16.03 -50.87
N LEU A 63 -21.36 16.24 -49.57
CA LEU A 63 -21.55 17.54 -48.91
C LEU A 63 -20.26 17.98 -48.21
N PRO A 64 -19.95 19.29 -48.13
CA PRO A 64 -18.60 19.75 -47.78
C PRO A 64 -18.44 20.14 -46.31
N GLY A 65 -17.25 19.85 -45.77
CA GLY A 65 -16.53 20.73 -44.84
C GLY A 65 -17.21 21.20 -43.54
N ALA A 66 -17.22 20.35 -42.51
CA ALA A 66 -17.34 20.79 -41.10
C ALA A 66 -16.80 19.77 -40.07
N CYS A 67 -15.64 19.13 -40.31
CA CYS A 67 -15.03 18.16 -39.37
C CYS A 67 -13.56 18.47 -39.07
N ALA A 68 -13.31 19.55 -38.31
CA ALA A 68 -11.97 19.91 -37.83
C ALA A 68 -11.94 20.45 -36.39
N GLY A 69 -13.06 20.39 -35.64
CA GLY A 69 -13.20 21.04 -34.33
C GLY A 69 -13.70 20.17 -33.17
N LEU A 70 -13.94 18.87 -33.37
CA LEU A 70 -14.62 17.99 -32.40
C LEU A 70 -13.78 16.82 -31.86
N THR A 71 -12.54 16.65 -32.32
CA THR A 71 -11.67 15.54 -31.90
C THR A 71 -10.94 15.77 -30.58
N ALA A 72 -10.75 17.03 -30.15
CA ALA A 72 -10.01 17.35 -28.93
C ALA A 72 -10.86 17.22 -27.64
N THR A 73 -12.14 17.63 -27.68
CA THR A 73 -13.03 17.60 -26.50
C THR A 73 -13.58 16.21 -26.19
N ALA A 74 -13.83 15.37 -27.20
CA ALA A 74 -14.30 14.01 -27.00
C ALA A 74 -13.26 13.11 -26.28
N ALA A 75 -11.95 13.32 -26.55
CA ALA A 75 -10.88 12.60 -25.87
C ALA A 75 -10.83 12.92 -24.35
N ALA A 76 -11.03 14.19 -23.97
CA ALA A 76 -11.10 14.60 -22.58
C ALA A 76 -12.34 14.03 -21.84
N SER A 77 -13.47 13.89 -22.53
CA SER A 77 -14.69 13.32 -21.95
C SER A 77 -14.66 11.79 -21.77
N LEU A 78 -13.80 11.07 -22.50
CA LEU A 78 -13.58 9.63 -22.28
C LEU A 78 -12.68 9.35 -21.06
N VAL A 79 -11.76 10.26 -20.75
CA VAL A 79 -10.92 10.21 -19.53
C VAL A 79 -11.74 10.44 -18.25
N ALA A 80 -12.88 11.11 -18.32
CA ALA A 80 -13.78 11.31 -17.17
C ALA A 80 -14.46 10.02 -16.68
N CYS A 81 -14.48 8.94 -17.49
CA CYS A 81 -15.08 7.65 -17.15
C CYS A 81 -14.08 6.47 -17.18
N GLY A 82 -12.88 6.65 -17.75
CA GLY A 82 -11.81 5.66 -17.70
C GLY A 82 -10.94 5.84 -16.46
N GLY A 83 -10.68 4.79 -15.69
CA GLY A 83 -9.93 4.85 -14.42
C GLY A 83 -8.43 5.19 -14.52
N GLY A 84 -7.98 5.87 -15.58
CA GLY A 84 -6.59 6.28 -15.71
C GLY A 84 -6.19 7.40 -14.75
N ALA A 85 -4.95 7.34 -14.26
CA ALA A 85 -4.33 8.48 -13.59
C ALA A 85 -4.23 9.68 -14.57
N GLN A 86 -4.57 10.88 -14.09
CA GLN A 86 -4.53 12.10 -14.89
C GLN A 86 -3.09 12.43 -15.38
N PRO A 87 -2.93 13.22 -16.46
CA PRO A 87 -1.64 13.87 -16.76
C PRO A 87 -1.20 14.76 -15.60
N PHE A 88 0.10 14.99 -15.44
CA PHE A 88 0.55 16.00 -14.50
C PHE A 88 0.24 17.39 -15.05
N GLU A 89 -0.11 18.31 -14.16
CA GLU A 89 -0.25 19.72 -14.54
C GLU A 89 1.08 20.31 -15.03
N PRO A 90 1.07 21.39 -15.83
CA PRO A 90 2.28 22.12 -16.20
C PRO A 90 3.11 22.53 -14.98
N MET A 91 4.43 22.32 -15.08
CA MET A 91 5.39 22.56 -14.01
C MET A 91 5.88 24.02 -14.04
N THR A 92 5.46 24.82 -13.07
CA THR A 92 6.22 25.99 -12.63
C THR A 92 7.35 25.56 -11.69
N GLU A 93 8.29 26.45 -11.36
CA GLU A 93 9.39 26.15 -10.44
C GLU A 93 8.86 25.73 -9.04
N ASP A 94 7.84 26.41 -8.51
CA ASP A 94 7.18 26.05 -7.24
C ASP A 94 6.51 24.67 -7.30
N ARG A 95 5.82 24.36 -8.41
CA ARG A 95 5.16 23.06 -8.62
C ARG A 95 6.18 21.93 -8.76
N ALA A 96 7.28 22.20 -9.46
CA ALA A 96 8.42 21.28 -9.59
C ALA A 96 9.08 21.00 -8.22
N ALA A 97 9.33 22.03 -7.41
CA ALA A 97 9.88 21.89 -6.07
C ALA A 97 8.94 21.11 -5.15
N ARG A 98 7.64 21.40 -5.19
CA ARG A 98 6.64 20.66 -4.40
C ARG A 98 6.54 19.20 -4.84
N LEU A 99 6.55 18.90 -6.14
CA LEU A 99 6.55 17.51 -6.61
C LEU A 99 7.81 16.76 -6.15
N LEU A 100 9.01 17.35 -6.25
CA LEU A 100 10.24 16.68 -5.79
C LEU A 100 10.29 16.48 -4.26
N ASN A 101 9.70 17.37 -3.46
CA ASN A 101 9.55 17.15 -2.02
C ASN A 101 8.53 16.04 -1.67
N GLN A 102 7.56 15.77 -2.54
CA GLN A 102 6.57 14.70 -2.38
C GLN A 102 7.08 13.34 -2.90
N ALA A 103 7.77 13.36 -4.04
CA ALA A 103 8.08 12.20 -4.88
C ALA A 103 9.58 11.87 -4.96
N ALA A 104 10.46 12.65 -4.32
CA ALA A 104 11.88 12.39 -4.19
C ALA A 104 12.35 12.70 -2.76
N LEU A 105 13.66 12.84 -2.55
CA LEU A 105 14.29 13.09 -1.25
C LEU A 105 14.79 14.54 -1.13
N GLY A 106 14.19 15.45 -1.90
CA GLY A 106 14.58 16.85 -2.04
C GLY A 106 14.80 17.25 -3.51
N SER A 107 15.28 18.48 -3.74
CA SER A 107 15.50 19.04 -5.07
C SER A 107 16.73 19.94 -5.17
N THR A 108 17.39 19.93 -6.32
CA THR A 108 18.42 20.90 -6.72
C THR A 108 17.91 21.82 -7.83
N PRO A 109 18.44 23.04 -7.99
CA PRO A 109 18.04 23.95 -9.07
C PRO A 109 18.14 23.34 -10.48
N ALA A 110 19.12 22.46 -10.72
CA ALA A 110 19.26 21.74 -11.99
C ALA A 110 18.11 20.75 -12.24
N GLN A 111 17.65 20.02 -11.21
CA GLN A 111 16.50 19.12 -11.31
C GLN A 111 15.20 19.89 -11.51
N LEU A 112 15.04 21.05 -10.86
CA LEU A 112 13.89 21.94 -11.07
C LEU A 112 13.83 22.42 -12.52
N ALA A 113 14.94 22.92 -13.07
CA ALA A 113 15.01 23.40 -14.45
C ALA A 113 14.68 22.30 -15.48
N VAL A 114 15.14 21.06 -15.24
CA VAL A 114 14.77 19.89 -16.07
C VAL A 114 13.28 19.60 -15.96
N LEU A 115 12.72 19.57 -14.75
CA LEU A 115 11.31 19.23 -14.50
C LEU A 115 10.33 20.29 -15.06
N VAL A 116 10.72 21.58 -15.04
CA VAL A 116 9.99 22.68 -15.68
C VAL A 116 10.05 22.59 -17.20
N ARG A 117 11.20 22.24 -17.77
CA ARG A 117 11.41 22.15 -19.23
C ARG A 117 10.75 20.93 -19.87
N ASP A 118 10.92 19.76 -19.26
CA ASP A 118 10.53 18.46 -19.85
C ASP A 118 9.18 17.95 -19.32
N GLY A 119 8.70 18.51 -18.21
CA GLY A 119 7.44 18.15 -17.56
C GLY A 119 7.53 16.94 -16.62
N ALA A 120 6.61 16.89 -15.66
CA ALA A 120 6.56 15.82 -14.66
C ALA A 120 6.21 14.44 -15.24
N ASP A 121 5.46 14.38 -16.34
CA ASP A 121 5.17 13.13 -17.05
C ASP A 121 6.44 12.44 -17.57
N ALA A 122 7.34 13.20 -18.21
CA ALA A 122 8.61 12.66 -18.72
C ALA A 122 9.52 12.22 -17.56
N TRP A 123 9.62 13.04 -16.51
CA TRP A 123 10.42 12.72 -15.32
C TRP A 123 9.91 11.47 -14.59
N PHE A 124 8.59 11.36 -14.37
CA PHE A 124 7.98 10.23 -13.67
C PHE A 124 8.22 8.92 -14.43
N ASN A 125 7.99 8.92 -15.75
CA ASN A 125 8.23 7.75 -16.58
C ASN A 125 9.72 7.37 -16.64
N ALA A 126 10.63 8.36 -16.68
CA ALA A 126 12.07 8.11 -16.62
C ALA A 126 12.50 7.51 -15.26
N GLN A 127 11.92 7.96 -14.15
CA GLN A 127 12.16 7.41 -12.82
C GLN A 127 11.63 5.99 -12.65
N LEU A 128 10.44 5.67 -13.17
CA LEU A 128 9.93 4.29 -13.19
C LEU A 128 10.83 3.34 -13.99
N ALA A 129 11.44 3.83 -15.07
CA ALA A 129 12.32 3.06 -15.95
C ALA A 129 13.74 2.85 -15.40
N LEU A 130 14.11 3.47 -14.27
CA LEU A 130 15.42 3.24 -13.66
C LEU A 130 15.52 1.81 -13.09
N PRO A 131 16.66 1.12 -13.32
CA PRO A 131 16.91 -0.19 -12.73
C PRO A 131 16.97 -0.10 -11.20
N LEU A 132 16.90 -1.25 -10.53
CA LEU A 132 17.15 -1.32 -9.10
C LEU A 132 18.56 -0.80 -8.77
N SER A 133 18.65 0.03 -7.73
CA SER A 133 19.93 0.46 -7.17
C SER A 133 20.76 -0.75 -6.66
N PRO A 134 22.10 -0.67 -6.62
CA PRO A 134 22.97 -1.76 -6.14
C PRO A 134 22.57 -2.22 -4.73
N SER A 135 22.75 -3.50 -4.40
CA SER A 135 22.29 -4.07 -3.12
C SER A 135 22.84 -3.29 -1.91
N VAL A 136 21.93 -2.85 -1.05
CA VAL A 136 22.24 -2.23 0.25
C VAL A 136 22.63 -3.29 1.28
N TRP A 137 22.10 -4.53 1.14
CA TRP A 137 22.58 -5.69 1.89
C TRP A 137 24.08 -5.94 1.61
N ASP A 138 24.46 -6.10 0.34
CA ASP A 138 25.84 -6.42 -0.02
C ASP A 138 26.80 -5.27 0.34
N TRP A 139 26.34 -4.02 0.22
CA TRP A 139 27.08 -2.85 0.74
C TRP A 139 27.31 -2.95 2.25
N ALA A 140 26.28 -3.30 3.04
CA ALA A 140 26.37 -3.42 4.49
C ALA A 140 27.30 -4.58 4.92
N VAL A 141 27.29 -5.70 4.18
CA VAL A 141 28.28 -6.78 4.35
C VAL A 141 29.70 -6.26 4.06
N ALA A 142 29.90 -5.49 2.98
CA ALA A 142 31.20 -4.92 2.64
C ALA A 142 31.70 -3.87 3.66
N GLN A 143 30.81 -3.16 4.37
CA GLN A 143 31.17 -2.31 5.52
C GLN A 143 31.49 -3.10 6.80
N GLY A 144 31.35 -4.43 6.80
CA GLY A 144 31.62 -5.29 7.95
C GLY A 144 30.46 -5.42 8.95
N PHE A 145 29.27 -4.88 8.65
CA PHE A 145 28.11 -4.99 9.54
C PHE A 145 27.57 -6.43 9.65
N GLY A 146 27.95 -7.32 8.72
CA GLY A 146 27.74 -8.77 8.79
C GLY A 146 28.64 -9.53 9.77
N SER A 147 29.47 -8.84 10.56
CA SER A 147 30.30 -9.46 11.60
C SER A 147 29.45 -10.07 12.73
N ARG A 148 29.88 -11.21 13.29
CA ARG A 148 29.26 -11.84 14.47
C ARG A 148 29.11 -10.90 15.66
N LEU A 149 29.99 -9.90 15.78
CA LEU A 149 29.90 -8.84 16.78
C LEU A 149 28.53 -8.13 16.78
N TYR A 150 27.90 -8.01 15.62
CA TYR A 150 26.61 -7.33 15.43
C TYR A 150 25.43 -8.29 15.26
N ALA A 151 25.65 -9.62 15.39
CA ALA A 151 24.63 -10.64 15.16
C ALA A 151 23.42 -10.56 16.13
N ARG A 152 23.59 -9.93 17.30
CA ARG A 152 22.54 -9.79 18.33
C ARG A 152 21.95 -8.38 18.43
N GLY A 153 22.45 -7.44 17.63
CA GLY A 153 22.01 -6.05 17.61
C GLY A 153 21.29 -5.68 16.31
N ASP A 154 21.29 -4.39 16.04
CA ASP A 154 20.75 -3.72 14.85
C ASP A 154 21.76 -2.71 14.23
N TYR A 155 22.98 -2.65 14.77
CA TYR A 155 24.05 -1.79 14.29
C TYR A 155 24.38 -2.07 12.81
N GLY A 156 24.46 -1.00 12.02
CA GLY A 156 24.61 -1.05 10.57
C GLY A 156 23.32 -0.74 9.80
N LEU A 157 22.13 -0.90 10.41
CA LEU A 157 20.85 -0.64 9.74
C LEU A 157 20.71 0.84 9.34
N ASP A 158 20.80 1.75 10.31
CA ASP A 158 20.67 3.19 10.06
C ASP A 158 21.72 3.68 9.06
N GLN A 159 22.96 3.22 9.21
CA GLN A 159 24.07 3.59 8.31
C GLN A 159 23.79 3.17 6.87
N ALA A 160 23.24 1.97 6.67
CA ALA A 160 22.91 1.42 5.36
C ALA A 160 21.69 2.10 4.73
N LEU A 161 20.63 2.38 5.50
CA LEU A 161 19.46 3.09 5.00
C LEU A 161 19.76 4.56 4.69
N TRP A 162 20.52 5.27 5.53
CA TRP A 162 20.97 6.62 5.23
C TRP A 162 21.90 6.66 4.01
N TRP A 163 22.83 5.72 3.88
CA TRP A 163 23.65 5.60 2.67
C TRP A 163 22.78 5.42 1.43
N ARG A 164 21.83 4.47 1.46
CA ARG A 164 20.88 4.23 0.36
C ARG A 164 20.12 5.50 -0.02
N LEU A 165 19.46 6.15 0.94
CA LEU A 165 18.64 7.34 0.70
C LEU A 165 19.48 8.52 0.18
N CYS A 166 20.71 8.70 0.65
CA CYS A 166 21.59 9.79 0.21
C CYS A 166 22.29 9.54 -1.14
N THR A 167 22.37 8.29 -1.63
CA THR A 167 23.08 7.97 -2.88
C THR A 167 22.21 7.44 -4.03
N ALA A 168 20.94 7.13 -3.77
CA ALA A 168 20.02 6.60 -4.77
C ALA A 168 19.74 7.58 -5.93
N GLN A 169 19.68 7.04 -7.15
CA GLN A 169 19.28 7.79 -8.35
C GLN A 169 17.79 7.58 -8.69
N ASP A 170 17.24 6.45 -8.25
CA ASP A 170 15.85 6.04 -8.31
C ASP A 170 15.04 6.64 -7.16
N VAL A 171 15.13 7.97 -6.98
CA VAL A 171 14.54 8.71 -5.85
C VAL A 171 13.02 8.50 -5.71
N LEU A 172 12.30 8.29 -6.82
CA LEU A 172 10.87 7.95 -6.79
C LEU A 172 10.62 6.57 -6.16
N ARG A 173 11.50 5.60 -6.46
CA ARG A 173 11.45 4.25 -5.88
C ARG A 173 11.67 4.33 -4.38
N GLN A 174 12.74 5.01 -3.96
CA GLN A 174 13.06 5.19 -2.55
C GLN A 174 11.95 5.90 -1.77
N ARG A 175 11.31 6.92 -2.37
CA ARG A 175 10.22 7.64 -1.72
C ARG A 175 8.95 6.79 -1.57
N MET A 176 8.65 5.94 -2.57
CA MET A 176 7.58 4.94 -2.50
C MET A 176 7.89 3.83 -1.49
N VAL A 177 9.13 3.32 -1.46
CA VAL A 177 9.58 2.30 -0.50
C VAL A 177 9.49 2.81 0.94
N LEU A 178 9.89 4.06 1.19
CA LEU A 178 9.71 4.69 2.50
C LEU A 178 8.22 4.70 2.90
N ALA A 179 7.33 5.18 2.03
CA ALA A 179 5.88 5.18 2.28
C ALA A 179 5.31 3.77 2.51
N LEU A 180 5.79 2.76 1.78
CA LEU A 180 5.40 1.36 1.99
C LEU A 180 5.95 0.78 3.30
N SER A 181 7.16 1.17 3.73
CA SER A 181 7.74 0.73 5.01
C SER A 181 7.00 1.29 6.23
N GLU A 182 6.34 2.45 6.08
CA GLU A 182 5.48 3.07 7.10
C GLU A 182 4.05 2.48 7.11
N ILE A 183 3.67 1.70 6.10
CA ILE A 183 2.38 1.00 5.99
C ILE A 183 2.55 -0.46 6.42
N PHE A 184 3.52 -1.14 5.84
CA PHE A 184 3.90 -2.51 6.12
C PHE A 184 5.09 -2.52 7.08
N VAL A 185 4.83 -2.17 8.34
CA VAL A 185 5.89 -1.94 9.32
C VAL A 185 6.54 -3.25 9.77
N VAL A 186 7.87 -3.29 9.71
CA VAL A 186 8.72 -4.20 10.51
C VAL A 186 9.70 -3.36 11.32
N SER A 187 10.18 -3.88 12.45
CA SER A 187 11.18 -3.19 13.28
C SER A 187 12.21 -4.17 13.84
N PRO A 188 13.50 -3.80 13.95
CA PRO A 188 14.48 -4.61 14.69
C PRO A 188 14.18 -4.62 16.20
N LEU A 189 13.44 -3.62 16.70
CA LEU A 189 12.94 -3.58 18.06
C LEU A 189 11.95 -4.73 18.27
N ASN A 190 12.20 -5.54 19.28
CA ASN A 190 11.43 -6.75 19.64
C ASN A 190 11.42 -7.90 18.60
N MET A 191 12.01 -7.76 17.41
CA MET A 191 12.15 -8.88 16.46
C MET A 191 13.02 -10.00 17.08
N VAL A 192 12.49 -11.22 17.13
CA VAL A 192 13.17 -12.41 17.70
C VAL A 192 13.94 -13.15 16.59
N ALA A 193 15.05 -12.53 16.19
CA ALA A 193 16.00 -13.04 15.20
C ALA A 193 17.44 -12.59 15.54
N TYR A 194 18.41 -13.30 14.97
CA TYR A 194 19.79 -12.83 14.82
C TYR A 194 19.88 -12.01 13.52
N TYR A 195 20.88 -11.12 13.44
CA TYR A 195 21.11 -10.22 12.30
C TYR A 195 19.86 -9.42 11.89
N LYS A 196 19.18 -8.80 12.87
CA LYS A 196 17.93 -8.06 12.68
C LYS A 196 18.07 -6.91 11.69
N GLN A 197 19.23 -6.25 11.68
CA GLN A 197 19.61 -5.25 10.68
C GLN A 197 19.48 -5.82 9.26
N PHE A 198 19.95 -7.05 9.03
CA PHE A 198 19.87 -7.69 7.72
C PHE A 198 18.46 -8.16 7.37
N ALA A 199 17.66 -8.60 8.34
CA ALA A 199 16.23 -8.83 8.11
C ALA A 199 15.52 -7.55 7.62
N CYS A 200 15.82 -6.40 8.23
CA CYS A 200 15.29 -5.11 7.79
C CYS A 200 15.87 -4.62 6.45
N LEU A 201 17.12 -4.94 6.10
CA LEU A 201 17.70 -4.62 4.78
C LEU A 201 17.12 -5.49 3.66
N ALA A 202 16.95 -6.80 3.88
CA ALA A 202 16.24 -7.67 2.93
C ALA A 202 14.78 -7.24 2.74
N TRP A 203 14.13 -6.78 3.81
CA TRP A 203 12.79 -6.19 3.74
C TRP A 203 12.78 -4.91 2.88
N TRP A 204 13.75 -4.02 3.04
CA TRP A 204 13.87 -2.81 2.21
C TRP A 204 14.06 -3.17 0.73
N GLU A 205 14.96 -4.10 0.40
CA GLU A 205 15.20 -4.53 -0.98
C GLU A 205 13.99 -5.25 -1.60
N LEU A 206 13.21 -5.99 -0.81
CA LEU A 206 11.94 -6.58 -1.23
C LEU A 206 10.93 -5.49 -1.61
N LEU A 207 10.83 -4.42 -0.81
CA LEU A 207 10.00 -3.28 -1.17
C LEU A 207 10.51 -2.58 -2.45
N GLU A 208 11.83 -2.38 -2.61
CA GLU A 208 12.42 -1.81 -3.84
C GLU A 208 12.05 -2.60 -5.11
N GLN A 209 12.09 -3.93 -5.02
CA GLN A 209 11.75 -4.85 -6.11
C GLN A 209 10.27 -4.75 -6.52
N HIS A 210 9.36 -4.54 -5.56
CA HIS A 210 7.91 -4.71 -5.79
C HIS A 210 7.07 -3.42 -5.68
N CYS A 211 7.64 -2.27 -5.27
CA CYS A 211 6.88 -1.03 -5.00
C CYS A 211 6.13 -0.42 -6.20
N PHE A 212 6.50 -0.79 -7.43
CA PHE A 212 5.82 -0.37 -8.66
C PHE A 212 5.06 -1.51 -9.36
N GLY A 213 5.03 -2.71 -8.75
CA GLY A 213 4.38 -3.90 -9.29
C GLY A 213 2.88 -3.94 -8.98
N ASN A 214 2.32 -5.16 -8.91
CA ASN A 214 0.94 -5.34 -8.46
C ASN A 214 0.87 -5.45 -6.92
N PHE A 215 -0.09 -4.77 -6.30
CA PHE A 215 -0.35 -4.85 -4.87
C PHE A 215 -0.67 -6.27 -4.40
N ARG A 216 -1.34 -7.09 -5.22
CA ARG A 216 -1.60 -8.50 -4.89
C ARG A 216 -0.32 -9.31 -4.78
N ASP A 217 0.63 -9.10 -5.69
CA ASP A 217 1.92 -9.78 -5.67
C ASP A 217 2.78 -9.29 -4.50
N LEU A 218 2.79 -7.97 -4.27
CA LEU A 218 3.43 -7.36 -3.10
C LEU A 218 2.92 -8.00 -1.79
N LEU A 219 1.61 -8.23 -1.63
CA LEU A 219 1.08 -8.94 -0.46
C LEU A 219 1.66 -10.37 -0.33
N THR A 220 1.86 -11.12 -1.41
CA THR A 220 2.55 -12.43 -1.35
C THR A 220 3.97 -12.29 -0.83
N HIS A 221 4.74 -11.38 -1.42
CA HIS A 221 6.15 -11.17 -1.05
C HIS A 221 6.28 -10.72 0.41
N ILE A 222 5.39 -9.84 0.86
CA ILE A 222 5.29 -9.40 2.26
C ILE A 222 4.98 -10.59 3.19
N THR A 223 3.94 -11.37 2.87
CA THR A 223 3.49 -12.54 3.64
C THR A 223 4.63 -13.55 3.86
N LEU A 224 5.39 -13.84 2.80
CA LEU A 224 6.45 -14.83 2.84
C LEU A 224 7.81 -14.29 3.31
N SER A 225 7.95 -12.99 3.55
CA SER A 225 9.24 -12.44 3.97
C SER A 225 9.63 -12.93 5.38
N PRO A 226 10.90 -13.29 5.63
CA PRO A 226 11.38 -13.61 6.97
C PRO A 226 11.16 -12.46 7.95
N ALA A 227 11.37 -11.21 7.54
CA ALA A 227 11.21 -10.04 8.42
C ALA A 227 9.78 -9.91 8.96
N MET A 228 8.76 -9.94 8.08
CA MET A 228 7.36 -9.88 8.49
C MET A 228 6.93 -11.14 9.25
N GLY A 229 7.40 -12.31 8.80
CA GLY A 229 7.13 -13.59 9.44
C GLY A 229 7.58 -13.63 10.91
N VAL A 230 8.74 -13.07 11.23
CA VAL A 230 9.20 -12.93 12.61
C VAL A 230 8.45 -11.83 13.36
N TYR A 231 8.24 -10.67 12.72
CA TYR A 231 7.70 -9.49 13.39
C TYR A 231 6.24 -9.66 13.84
N LEU A 232 5.44 -10.40 13.07
CA LEU A 232 4.03 -10.70 13.37
C LEU A 232 3.75 -12.18 13.67
N SER A 233 4.75 -12.90 14.20
CA SER A 233 4.62 -14.28 14.73
C SER A 233 4.10 -15.36 13.76
N MET A 234 4.05 -15.09 12.45
CA MET A 234 3.65 -16.07 11.44
C MET A 234 4.71 -17.17 11.26
N ARG A 235 6.01 -16.84 11.37
CA ARG A 235 7.12 -17.80 11.28
C ARG A 235 6.99 -18.87 12.36
N GLY A 236 6.83 -20.11 11.95
CA GLY A 236 6.69 -21.26 12.84
C GLY A 236 5.27 -21.46 13.39
N SER A 237 4.30 -20.61 13.00
CA SER A 237 2.89 -20.82 13.31
C SER A 237 2.43 -22.18 12.76
N ALA A 238 1.75 -22.96 13.58
CA ALA A 238 1.43 -24.36 13.28
C ALA A 238 -0.02 -24.67 13.65
N LYS A 239 -0.56 -25.71 13.04
CA LYS A 239 -1.91 -26.20 13.29
C LYS A 239 -2.13 -26.56 14.76
N GLU A 240 -3.41 -26.48 15.12
CA GLU A 240 -3.92 -26.86 16.43
C GLU A 240 -3.62 -28.33 16.77
N ASP A 241 -3.42 -28.61 18.06
CA ASP A 241 -3.22 -29.99 18.54
C ASP A 241 -3.81 -30.23 19.94
N GLY A 242 -3.72 -31.47 20.41
CA GLY A 242 -4.22 -31.89 21.72
C GLY A 242 -3.52 -31.29 22.94
N SER A 243 -2.46 -30.47 22.76
CA SER A 243 -1.80 -29.75 23.86
C SER A 243 -2.44 -28.38 24.15
N GLY A 244 -3.39 -27.94 23.31
CA GLY A 244 -3.95 -26.59 23.37
C GLY A 244 -3.12 -25.54 22.61
N ARG A 245 -2.22 -25.96 21.71
CA ARG A 245 -1.66 -25.05 20.71
C ARG A 245 -2.77 -24.63 19.75
N HIS A 246 -2.77 -23.36 19.38
CA HIS A 246 -3.60 -22.79 18.31
C HIS A 246 -2.71 -22.04 17.31
N PRO A 247 -3.15 -21.84 16.05
CA PRO A 247 -2.50 -20.95 15.10
C PRO A 247 -2.32 -19.54 15.66
N ASP A 248 -1.18 -18.90 15.36
CA ASP A 248 -0.96 -17.50 15.74
C ASP A 248 -1.82 -16.56 14.87
N GLU A 249 -2.63 -15.72 15.51
CA GLU A 249 -3.56 -14.80 14.85
C GLU A 249 -2.96 -13.44 14.49
N ASN A 250 -1.76 -13.10 14.96
CA ASN A 250 -1.22 -11.74 14.89
C ASN A 250 -1.08 -11.26 13.44
N TYR A 251 -0.36 -12.01 12.59
CA TYR A 251 -0.26 -11.66 11.17
C TYR A 251 -1.61 -11.61 10.45
N ALA A 252 -2.52 -12.55 10.72
CA ALA A 252 -3.85 -12.58 10.13
C ALA A 252 -4.67 -11.32 10.48
N ARG A 253 -4.58 -10.88 11.74
CA ARG A 253 -5.25 -9.69 12.26
C ARG A 253 -4.71 -8.43 11.62
N GLU A 254 -3.39 -8.22 11.65
CA GLU A 254 -2.80 -6.98 11.12
C GLU A 254 -2.86 -6.89 9.60
N LEU A 255 -2.82 -8.03 8.89
CA LEU A 255 -3.06 -8.08 7.45
C LEU A 255 -4.43 -7.50 7.08
N LEU A 256 -5.49 -7.86 7.81
CA LEU A 256 -6.82 -7.30 7.59
C LEU A 256 -6.91 -5.85 8.11
N GLN A 257 -6.45 -5.62 9.34
CA GLN A 257 -6.65 -4.38 10.10
C GLN A 257 -5.83 -3.18 9.63
N LEU A 258 -4.51 -3.36 9.45
CA LEU A 258 -3.57 -2.28 9.22
C LEU A 258 -3.05 -2.22 7.77
N PHE A 259 -3.05 -3.36 7.08
CA PHE A 259 -2.41 -3.49 5.77
C PHE A 259 -3.38 -3.47 4.58
N THR A 260 -4.63 -3.93 4.72
CA THR A 260 -5.53 -4.12 3.55
C THR A 260 -6.92 -3.52 3.65
N ILE A 261 -7.75 -3.88 4.62
CA ILE A 261 -9.20 -3.57 4.59
C ILE A 261 -9.68 -2.67 5.71
N GLY A 262 -8.94 -2.56 6.82
CA GLY A 262 -9.37 -1.78 7.99
C GLY A 262 -10.50 -2.44 8.76
N LEU A 263 -10.88 -1.85 9.89
CA LEU A 263 -11.93 -2.39 10.78
C LEU A 263 -13.36 -2.22 10.25
N THR A 264 -13.64 -1.14 9.51
CA THR A 264 -15.01 -0.74 9.12
C THR A 264 -15.18 -0.65 7.61
N GLN A 265 -16.35 -1.06 7.13
CA GLN A 265 -16.71 -0.98 5.71
C GLN A 265 -16.70 0.48 5.27
N LEU A 266 -16.18 0.70 4.07
CA LEU A 266 -16.05 2.04 3.48
C LEU A 266 -17.14 2.26 2.43
N GLN A 267 -17.73 3.45 2.48
CA GLN A 267 -18.53 3.99 1.39
C GLN A 267 -17.64 4.22 0.15
N PRO A 268 -18.23 4.35 -1.06
CA PRO A 268 -17.47 4.64 -2.27
C PRO A 268 -16.61 5.92 -2.20
N ASP A 269 -16.83 6.83 -1.24
CA ASP A 269 -16.01 8.03 -1.03
C ASP A 269 -14.84 7.84 -0.04
N GLY A 270 -14.58 6.59 0.36
CA GLY A 270 -13.53 6.22 1.30
C GLY A 270 -13.79 6.63 2.76
N SER A 271 -15.01 7.02 3.13
CA SER A 271 -15.41 7.23 4.53
C SER A 271 -16.18 6.03 5.10
N PRO A 272 -16.16 5.79 6.44
CA PRO A 272 -16.89 4.67 7.04
C PRO A 272 -18.39 4.71 6.76
N THR A 273 -19.05 3.55 6.75
CA THR A 273 -20.52 3.48 6.73
C THR A 273 -21.13 4.15 7.97
N SER A 274 -22.39 4.56 7.88
CA SER A 274 -23.16 5.12 9.01
C SER A 274 -24.51 4.39 9.12
N PRO A 275 -24.73 3.55 10.15
CA PRO A 275 -23.78 3.19 11.21
C PRO A 275 -22.53 2.44 10.67
N PRO A 276 -21.42 2.43 11.42
CA PRO A 276 -20.27 1.58 11.10
C PRO A 276 -20.69 0.12 11.05
N VAL A 277 -20.20 -0.60 10.04
CA VAL A 277 -20.33 -2.04 9.88
C VAL A 277 -18.92 -2.61 9.82
N ASP A 278 -18.64 -3.66 10.57
CA ASP A 278 -17.31 -4.26 10.58
C ASP A 278 -17.01 -4.98 9.24
N THR A 279 -15.74 -5.01 8.85
CA THR A 279 -15.27 -5.70 7.64
C THR A 279 -15.09 -7.21 7.85
N TYR A 280 -14.78 -7.62 9.08
CA TYR A 280 -14.54 -8.99 9.50
C TYR A 280 -14.81 -9.14 10.99
N ASP A 281 -14.90 -10.38 11.46
CA ASP A 281 -15.07 -10.74 12.86
C ASP A 281 -13.89 -11.57 13.39
N GLY A 282 -13.90 -11.90 14.69
CA GLY A 282 -12.87 -12.76 15.29
C GLY A 282 -12.78 -14.14 14.63
N HIS A 283 -13.91 -14.70 14.16
CA HIS A 283 -13.90 -15.98 13.45
C HIS A 283 -13.09 -15.90 12.15
N THR A 284 -13.28 -14.85 11.37
CA THR A 284 -12.52 -14.59 10.13
C THR A 284 -11.02 -14.51 10.40
N VAL A 285 -10.60 -13.88 11.52
CA VAL A 285 -9.18 -13.84 11.95
C VAL A 285 -8.67 -15.26 12.25
N SER A 286 -9.38 -16.05 13.05
CA SER A 286 -8.96 -17.43 13.36
C SER A 286 -8.89 -18.34 12.12
N GLN A 287 -9.82 -18.17 11.17
CA GLN A 287 -9.80 -18.94 9.90
C GLN A 287 -8.64 -18.52 9.00
N LEU A 288 -8.32 -17.22 8.95
CA LEU A 288 -7.18 -16.71 8.19
C LEU A 288 -5.85 -17.11 8.85
N ALA A 289 -5.76 -17.14 10.18
CA ALA A 289 -4.60 -17.65 10.92
C ALA A 289 -4.29 -19.11 10.55
N LYS A 290 -5.32 -19.96 10.37
CA LYS A 290 -5.16 -21.34 9.86
C LYS A 290 -4.52 -21.38 8.47
N VAL A 291 -4.79 -20.43 7.57
CA VAL A 291 -4.15 -20.32 6.25
C VAL A 291 -2.65 -20.04 6.37
N PHE A 292 -2.24 -19.25 7.36
CA PHE A 292 -0.85 -18.87 7.59
C PHE A 292 -0.05 -19.83 8.51
N THR A 293 -0.57 -21.04 8.75
CA THR A 293 0.19 -22.11 9.41
C THR A 293 1.13 -22.83 8.45
N GLY A 294 2.26 -23.31 8.96
CA GLY A 294 3.24 -24.11 8.22
C GLY A 294 4.27 -23.33 7.41
N TRP A 295 4.52 -22.06 7.72
CA TRP A 295 5.56 -21.25 7.08
C TRP A 295 6.75 -21.04 8.02
N GLU A 296 7.97 -21.28 7.54
CA GLU A 296 9.19 -21.29 8.36
C GLU A 296 10.41 -20.73 7.58
N VAL A 297 11.43 -20.25 8.29
CA VAL A 297 12.70 -19.87 7.65
C VAL A 297 13.59 -21.10 7.43
N ASP A 298 13.80 -21.48 6.17
CA ASP A 298 14.69 -22.58 5.82
C ASP A 298 16.15 -22.11 5.79
N GLY A 299 17.06 -22.85 6.43
CA GLY A 299 18.50 -22.55 6.47
C GLY A 299 19.02 -21.89 7.75
N PHE A 300 18.16 -21.58 8.73
CA PHE A 300 18.62 -21.20 10.07
C PHE A 300 19.23 -22.42 10.81
N ASN A 301 20.44 -22.26 11.34
CA ASN A 301 21.12 -23.29 12.13
C ASN A 301 21.03 -23.00 13.64
N PRO A 302 20.25 -23.76 14.43
CA PRO A 302 20.15 -23.53 15.88
C PRO A 302 21.45 -23.86 16.64
N PHE A 303 22.38 -24.61 16.05
CA PHE A 303 23.69 -24.93 16.66
C PHE A 303 24.78 -23.89 16.35
N ASP A 304 24.55 -23.02 15.36
CA ASP A 304 25.38 -21.84 15.09
C ASP A 304 24.47 -20.66 14.67
N PRO A 305 23.70 -20.10 15.61
CA PRO A 305 22.68 -19.09 15.30
C PRO A 305 23.26 -17.73 14.90
N GLU A 306 24.57 -17.54 15.08
CA GLU A 306 25.35 -16.39 14.61
C GLU A 306 26.13 -16.72 13.30
N GLY A 307 25.83 -17.86 12.69
CA GLY A 307 26.39 -18.33 11.42
C GLY A 307 25.82 -17.60 10.20
N PRO A 308 25.78 -18.25 9.02
CA PRO A 308 25.25 -17.65 7.80
C PRO A 308 23.80 -17.17 7.96
N PHE A 309 23.55 -15.92 7.58
CA PHE A 309 22.24 -15.24 7.75
C PHE A 309 21.52 -14.99 6.42
N ASP A 310 22.02 -15.55 5.32
CA ASP A 310 21.48 -15.38 3.97
C ASP A 310 20.02 -15.85 3.83
N TYR A 311 19.56 -16.77 4.68
CA TYR A 311 18.16 -17.21 4.72
C TYR A 311 17.18 -16.04 4.94
N LEU A 312 17.61 -14.91 5.54
CA LEU A 312 16.76 -13.73 5.74
C LEU A 312 16.35 -13.03 4.42
N ARG A 313 17.07 -13.30 3.31
CA ARG A 313 16.74 -12.78 1.97
C ARG A 313 15.86 -13.74 1.13
N VAL A 314 15.55 -14.91 1.66
CA VAL A 314 14.80 -15.98 0.97
C VAL A 314 13.36 -16.04 1.53
N PRO A 315 12.32 -16.18 0.70
CA PRO A 315 10.96 -16.40 1.18
C PRO A 315 10.85 -17.63 2.09
N MET A 316 10.01 -17.57 3.11
CA MET A 316 9.72 -18.68 4.02
C MET A 316 9.22 -19.91 3.26
N GLY A 317 9.75 -21.09 3.61
CA GLY A 317 9.36 -22.38 3.06
C GLY A 317 8.07 -22.90 3.67
N PHE A 318 7.38 -23.79 2.95
CA PHE A 318 6.13 -24.41 3.37
C PHE A 318 6.33 -25.84 3.89
N HIS A 319 5.82 -26.08 5.10
CA HIS A 319 5.94 -27.32 5.87
C HIS A 319 4.54 -27.92 6.10
N ALA A 320 4.16 -28.85 5.21
CA ALA A 320 2.79 -29.37 5.13
C ALA A 320 2.33 -30.14 6.39
N ASP A 321 3.24 -30.76 7.13
CA ASP A 321 2.99 -31.42 8.41
C ASP A 321 2.44 -30.47 9.48
N ARG A 322 2.81 -29.19 9.38
CA ARG A 322 2.40 -28.11 10.31
C ARG A 322 1.17 -27.33 9.85
N HIS A 323 0.68 -27.53 8.61
CA HIS A 323 -0.43 -26.76 8.06
C HIS A 323 -1.80 -27.27 8.51
N ALA A 324 -2.72 -26.36 8.83
CA ALA A 324 -4.07 -26.68 9.28
C ALA A 324 -4.88 -27.38 8.18
N ASP A 325 -5.40 -28.56 8.49
CA ASP A 325 -6.10 -29.48 7.58
C ASP A 325 -7.63 -29.41 7.71
N THR A 326 -8.16 -28.47 8.51
CA THR A 326 -9.60 -28.16 8.57
C THR A 326 -10.01 -27.21 7.45
N ASP A 327 -11.29 -27.27 7.04
CA ASP A 327 -11.92 -26.26 6.20
C ASP A 327 -11.76 -24.85 6.81
N LYS A 328 -11.68 -23.84 5.95
CA LYS A 328 -11.44 -22.43 6.30
C LYS A 328 -12.40 -21.54 5.51
N SER A 329 -12.80 -20.40 6.08
CA SER A 329 -13.60 -19.40 5.36
C SER A 329 -13.01 -18.01 5.60
N VAL A 330 -12.67 -17.31 4.53
CA VAL A 330 -12.02 -15.99 4.56
C VAL A 330 -12.81 -15.04 3.67
N LEU A 331 -13.46 -14.04 4.27
CA LEU A 331 -14.21 -12.99 3.55
C LEU A 331 -15.19 -13.55 2.49
N GLY A 332 -15.93 -14.61 2.84
CA GLY A 332 -16.87 -15.31 1.96
C GLY A 332 -16.25 -16.34 1.00
N THR A 333 -14.93 -16.45 0.94
CA THR A 333 -14.23 -17.49 0.18
C THR A 333 -14.02 -18.73 1.05
N ASN A 334 -14.61 -19.85 0.64
CA ASN A 334 -14.43 -21.14 1.31
C ASN A 334 -13.22 -21.87 0.74
N ILE A 335 -12.33 -22.32 1.61
CA ILE A 335 -11.08 -23.02 1.28
C ILE A 335 -11.14 -24.40 1.96
N PRO A 336 -11.33 -25.50 1.20
CA PRO A 336 -11.34 -26.85 1.75
C PRO A 336 -10.07 -27.18 2.55
N GLY A 337 -10.20 -28.00 3.60
CA GLY A 337 -9.09 -28.36 4.48
C GLY A 337 -7.96 -29.12 3.78
N GLN A 338 -8.29 -29.82 2.70
CA GLN A 338 -7.35 -30.55 1.84
C GLN A 338 -6.65 -29.65 0.79
N THR A 339 -6.94 -28.35 0.74
CA THR A 339 -6.25 -27.42 -0.15
C THR A 339 -4.79 -27.24 0.31
N PRO A 340 -3.78 -27.47 -0.55
CA PRO A 340 -2.37 -27.26 -0.19
C PRO A 340 -2.12 -25.83 0.29
N GLY A 341 -1.32 -25.65 1.34
CA GLY A 341 -1.11 -24.35 2.01
C GLY A 341 -0.74 -23.18 1.08
N PRO A 342 0.15 -23.34 0.08
CA PRO A 342 0.44 -22.28 -0.89
C PRO A 342 -0.78 -21.85 -1.72
N GLU A 343 -1.66 -22.79 -2.08
CA GLU A 343 -2.91 -22.51 -2.79
C GLU A 343 -3.97 -21.92 -1.85
N ALA A 344 -4.06 -22.40 -0.60
CA ALA A 344 -4.92 -21.82 0.42
C ALA A 344 -4.53 -20.34 0.70
N MET A 345 -3.24 -20.06 0.80
CA MET A 345 -2.71 -18.70 0.94
C MET A 345 -3.02 -17.86 -0.30
N ARG A 346 -2.86 -18.41 -1.51
CA ARG A 346 -3.21 -17.71 -2.75
C ARG A 346 -4.68 -17.30 -2.76
N LEU A 347 -5.60 -18.22 -2.46
CA LEU A 347 -7.05 -17.97 -2.40
C LEU A 347 -7.43 -16.95 -1.32
N ALA A 348 -6.83 -17.03 -0.13
CA ALA A 348 -7.11 -16.08 0.96
C ALA A 348 -6.63 -14.67 0.62
N LEU A 349 -5.41 -14.53 0.10
CA LEU A 349 -4.86 -13.24 -0.34
C LEU A 349 -5.61 -12.68 -1.56
N ASP A 350 -6.14 -13.53 -2.46
CA ASP A 350 -7.04 -13.10 -3.54
C ASP A 350 -8.37 -12.56 -3.00
N ALA A 351 -8.95 -13.22 -1.99
CA ALA A 351 -10.20 -12.77 -1.35
C ALA A 351 -10.01 -11.43 -0.64
N ILE A 352 -8.93 -11.28 0.13
CA ILE A 352 -8.53 -10.03 0.79
C ILE A 352 -8.28 -8.94 -0.25
N PHE A 353 -7.47 -9.22 -1.28
CA PHE A 353 -7.18 -8.27 -2.34
C PHE A 353 -8.44 -7.74 -2.98
N ASN A 354 -9.38 -8.61 -3.38
CA ASN A 354 -10.61 -8.23 -4.08
C ASN A 354 -11.67 -7.57 -3.18
N HIS A 355 -11.45 -7.47 -1.87
CA HIS A 355 -12.36 -6.77 -0.97
C HIS A 355 -12.48 -5.27 -1.36
N PRO A 356 -13.71 -4.68 -1.37
CA PRO A 356 -13.94 -3.33 -1.89
C PRO A 356 -13.17 -2.23 -1.15
N ASN A 357 -12.91 -2.39 0.16
CA ASN A 357 -12.16 -1.39 0.93
C ASN A 357 -10.72 -1.19 0.43
N VAL A 358 -10.06 -2.19 -0.18
CA VAL A 358 -8.58 -2.18 -0.34
C VAL A 358 -8.09 -0.93 -1.05
N GLY A 359 -8.69 -0.57 -2.18
CA GLY A 359 -8.27 0.61 -2.96
C GLY A 359 -8.41 1.93 -2.20
N PHE A 360 -9.47 2.07 -1.39
CA PHE A 360 -9.69 3.26 -0.55
C PHE A 360 -8.74 3.30 0.64
N PHE A 361 -8.50 2.14 1.26
CA PHE A 361 -7.66 1.98 2.43
C PHE A 361 -6.18 2.27 2.09
N ILE A 362 -5.62 1.58 1.08
CA ILE A 362 -4.23 1.81 0.65
C ILE A 362 -4.07 3.18 -0.02
N GLY A 363 -5.05 3.62 -0.82
CA GLY A 363 -5.03 4.93 -1.46
C GLY A 363 -4.94 6.07 -0.46
N ARG A 364 -5.77 6.04 0.60
CA ARG A 364 -5.70 7.01 1.71
C ARG A 364 -4.33 7.01 2.38
N GLN A 365 -3.76 5.84 2.70
CA GLN A 365 -2.46 5.76 3.37
C GLN A 365 -1.32 6.30 2.50
N LEU A 366 -1.28 5.98 1.20
CA LEU A 366 -0.26 6.48 0.28
C LEU A 366 -0.34 8.01 0.14
N ILE A 367 -1.54 8.59 0.02
CA ILE A 367 -1.70 10.05 0.02
C ILE A 367 -1.16 10.66 1.32
N GLN A 368 -1.41 10.02 2.46
CA GLN A 368 -0.95 10.49 3.78
C GLN A 368 0.58 10.42 3.97
N ARG A 369 1.26 9.42 3.40
CA ARG A 369 2.73 9.33 3.48
C ARG A 369 3.46 10.21 2.46
N LEU A 370 2.84 10.49 1.31
CA LEU A 370 3.48 11.17 0.18
C LEU A 370 3.11 12.65 0.04
N VAL A 371 1.89 13.05 0.41
CA VAL A 371 1.30 14.34 -0.02
C VAL A 371 0.66 15.14 1.12
N THR A 372 -0.34 14.59 1.82
CA THR A 372 -1.12 15.36 2.82
C THR A 372 -1.78 14.47 3.88
N SER A 373 -1.68 14.86 5.15
CA SER A 373 -2.24 14.11 6.29
C SER A 373 -3.77 14.04 6.28
N ASN A 374 -4.45 14.98 5.64
CA ASN A 374 -5.92 15.10 5.61
C ASN A 374 -6.44 15.22 4.16
N PRO A 375 -6.44 14.13 3.37
CA PRO A 375 -6.92 14.16 2.00
C PRO A 375 -8.44 14.26 1.93
N SER A 376 -8.97 14.95 0.91
CA SER A 376 -10.42 14.98 0.70
C SER A 376 -10.96 13.60 0.33
N LYS A 377 -12.27 13.42 0.56
CA LYS A 377 -13.03 12.26 0.08
C LYS A 377 -12.90 12.07 -1.43
N ALA A 378 -12.87 13.16 -2.20
CA ALA A 378 -12.78 13.11 -3.66
C ALA A 378 -11.38 12.66 -4.13
N TYR A 379 -10.32 13.04 -3.43
CA TYR A 379 -8.96 12.56 -3.71
C TYR A 379 -8.81 11.06 -3.43
N VAL A 380 -9.28 10.60 -2.27
CA VAL A 380 -9.28 9.16 -1.93
C VAL A 380 -10.12 8.37 -2.94
N TRP A 381 -11.27 8.90 -3.38
CA TRP A 381 -12.08 8.32 -4.46
C TRP A 381 -11.30 8.17 -5.77
N ARG A 382 -10.63 9.24 -6.25
CA ARG A 382 -9.87 9.21 -7.51
C ARG A 382 -8.76 8.17 -7.47
N VAL A 383 -7.96 8.14 -6.40
CA VAL A 383 -6.86 7.18 -6.24
C VAL A 383 -7.38 5.74 -6.13
N ALA A 384 -8.47 5.51 -5.40
CA ALA A 384 -9.10 4.19 -5.29
C ALA A 384 -9.71 3.71 -6.63
N THR A 385 -10.22 4.60 -7.46
CA THR A 385 -10.68 4.27 -8.82
C THR A 385 -9.50 3.77 -9.68
N VAL A 386 -8.34 4.45 -9.64
CA VAL A 386 -7.13 3.98 -10.36
C VAL A 386 -6.62 2.65 -9.79
N PHE A 387 -6.68 2.45 -8.46
CA PHE A 387 -6.36 1.14 -7.86
C PHE A 387 -7.27 0.04 -8.41
N ASN A 388 -8.57 0.28 -8.52
CA ASN A 388 -9.52 -0.72 -9.00
C ASN A 388 -9.44 -0.97 -10.51
N HIS A 389 -9.01 0.01 -11.30
CA HIS A 389 -8.94 -0.04 -12.75
C HIS A 389 -7.89 0.97 -13.27
N ASN A 390 -6.66 0.55 -13.55
CA ASN A 390 -5.54 1.46 -13.89
C ASN A 390 -5.69 2.32 -15.17
N GLY A 391 -6.73 2.08 -15.97
CA GLY A 391 -7.03 2.82 -17.20
C GLY A 391 -6.50 2.18 -18.49
N ALA A 392 -5.83 1.03 -18.39
CA ALA A 392 -5.44 0.25 -19.55
C ALA A 392 -6.66 -0.37 -20.26
N ALA A 393 -6.52 -0.68 -21.56
CA ALA A 393 -7.58 -1.28 -22.38
C ALA A 393 -8.04 -2.67 -21.88
N ILE A 394 -7.13 -3.41 -21.25
CA ILE A 394 -7.46 -4.55 -20.38
C ILE A 394 -7.16 -4.06 -18.95
N PRO A 395 -8.17 -3.82 -18.10
CA PRO A 395 -7.95 -3.17 -16.81
C PRO A 395 -7.10 -4.02 -15.87
N VAL A 396 -6.09 -3.42 -15.26
CA VAL A 396 -5.32 -4.04 -14.18
C VAL A 396 -5.73 -3.39 -12.86
N ARG A 397 -6.13 -4.22 -11.90
CA ARG A 397 -6.38 -3.83 -10.52
C ARG A 397 -5.10 -3.97 -9.70
N GLY A 398 -4.83 -3.02 -8.81
CA GLY A 398 -3.66 -3.03 -7.91
C GLY A 398 -2.35 -2.60 -8.55
N ASP A 399 -2.35 -1.96 -9.72
CA ASP A 399 -1.17 -1.39 -10.37
C ASP A 399 -0.58 -0.24 -9.51
N LEU A 400 0.52 -0.50 -8.81
CA LEU A 400 1.10 0.46 -7.87
C LEU A 400 1.80 1.64 -8.57
N ALA A 401 2.29 1.45 -9.79
CA ALA A 401 2.84 2.56 -10.58
C ALA A 401 1.73 3.55 -10.99
N ALA A 402 0.59 3.03 -11.45
CA ALA A 402 -0.59 3.84 -11.77
C ALA A 402 -1.20 4.51 -10.52
N VAL A 403 -1.25 3.81 -9.38
CA VAL A 403 -1.74 4.36 -8.11
C VAL A 403 -0.82 5.46 -7.59
N LEU A 404 0.51 5.25 -7.57
CA LEU A 404 1.48 6.27 -7.19
C LEU A 404 1.40 7.50 -8.10
N ARG A 405 1.22 7.28 -9.40
CA ARG A 405 0.96 8.35 -10.37
C ARG A 405 -0.30 9.11 -10.01
N ALA A 406 -1.42 8.43 -9.75
CA ALA A 406 -2.69 9.05 -9.37
C ALA A 406 -2.59 9.87 -8.07
N VAL A 407 -1.82 9.40 -7.09
CA VAL A 407 -1.51 10.18 -5.89
C VAL A 407 -0.76 11.45 -6.26
N LEU A 408 0.34 11.33 -7.01
CA LEU A 408 1.23 12.46 -7.28
C LEU A 408 0.68 13.44 -8.34
N SER A 409 -0.16 13.01 -9.29
CA SER A 409 -0.72 13.84 -10.35
C SER A 409 -2.03 14.55 -9.97
N ASP A 410 -2.58 14.27 -8.79
CA ASP A 410 -3.87 14.83 -8.36
C ASP A 410 -3.81 16.36 -8.17
N PRO A 411 -4.86 17.12 -8.55
CA PRO A 411 -4.93 18.56 -8.30
C PRO A 411 -4.77 18.95 -6.81
N GLU A 412 -5.24 18.12 -5.88
CA GLU A 412 -5.08 18.35 -4.44
C GLU A 412 -3.64 18.11 -3.94
N ALA A 413 -2.76 17.51 -4.75
CA ALA A 413 -1.36 17.33 -4.38
C ALA A 413 -0.56 18.65 -4.46
N ARG A 414 -0.93 19.56 -5.36
CA ARG A 414 -0.26 20.85 -5.54
C ARG A 414 -1.28 21.97 -5.78
N PRO A 415 -2.16 22.27 -4.80
CA PRO A 415 -3.06 23.41 -4.93
C PRO A 415 -2.23 24.68 -5.11
N ASP A 416 -2.62 25.51 -6.09
CA ASP A 416 -2.01 26.82 -6.29
C ASP A 416 -2.13 27.64 -5.00
N ILE A 417 -1.06 28.37 -4.67
CA ILE A 417 -1.02 29.22 -3.49
C ILE A 417 -1.85 30.47 -3.79
N THR A 418 -3.17 30.39 -3.60
CA THR A 418 -4.00 31.56 -3.42
C THR A 418 -3.62 32.19 -2.08
N LEU A 419 -2.69 33.15 -2.10
CA LEU A 419 -2.44 34.02 -0.96
C LEU A 419 -3.76 34.72 -0.58
N PRO A 420 -4.10 34.78 0.72
CA PRO A 420 -5.31 35.44 1.20
C PRO A 420 -5.26 36.98 1.05
#